data_AF-A0A954U9R4-F1
#
_entry.id   AF-A0A954U9R4-F1
#
_cell.length_a   1.000
_cell.length_b   1.000
_cell.length_c   1.000
_cell.angle_alpha   90.00
_cell.angle_beta   90.00
_cell.angle_gamma   90.00
#
_symmetry.space_group_name_H-M   'P 1'
#
loop_
_entity.id
_entity.type
_entity.pdbx_description
1 polymer ?
#
loop_
_entity_poly.entity_id
_entity_poly.type
_entity_poly.pdbx_seq_one_letter_code
_entity_poly.pdbx_strand_id
1 'polypeptide(L)' 'MNQLVVCSCGQQFMAAPHLAGRQVACSMCGRPIIVPSLPSVGEHAAASPIMAQPVYNHASQSPFEFAGTAQPQP' A
#
# COMPACT_ATOMS: atom_id res chain seq x y z
N MET A 1 7.74 25.67 -6.16
CA MET A 1 8.09 24.25 -5.94
C MET A 1 7.94 23.55 -7.29
N ASN A 2 8.97 22.85 -7.74
CA ASN A 2 8.97 22.13 -9.02
C ASN A 2 8.52 20.68 -8.80
N GLN A 3 7.86 20.10 -9.80
CA GLN A 3 7.32 18.75 -9.74
C GLN A 3 8.19 17.79 -10.57
N LEU A 4 8.57 16.65 -9.99
CA LEU A 4 9.31 15.62 -10.70
C LEU A 4 8.37 14.81 -11.62
N VAL A 5 8.69 14.75 -12.92
CA VAL A 5 7.95 13.97 -13.91
C VAL A 5 8.90 12.98 -14.58
N VAL A 6 8.46 11.72 -14.66
CA VAL A 6 9.22 10.64 -15.30
C VAL A 6 8.56 10.30 -16.64
N CYS A 7 9.32 10.44 -17.72
CA CYS A 7 8.90 9.98 -19.04
C CYS A 7 9.09 8.47 -19.18
N SER A 8 8.29 7.84 -20.03
CA SER A 8 8.43 6.41 -20.39
C SER A 8 9.77 6.07 -21.06
N CYS A 9 10.56 7.07 -21.49
CA CYS A 9 11.93 6.86 -21.93
C CYS A 9 12.93 6.70 -20.78
N GLY A 10 12.52 6.91 -19.53
CA GLY A 10 13.37 6.90 -18.33
C GLY A 10 13.88 8.28 -17.91
N GLN A 11 13.61 9.35 -18.68
CA GLN A 11 14.04 10.69 -18.33
C GLN A 11 13.19 11.26 -17.20
N GLN A 12 13.85 11.86 -16.20
CA GLN A 12 13.21 12.55 -15.09
C GLN A 12 13.50 14.04 -15.22
N PHE A 13 12.48 14.89 -15.14
CA PHE A 13 12.69 16.35 -15.19
C PHE A 13 11.75 17.08 -14.24
N MET A 14 12.22 18.23 -13.79
CA MET A 14 11.50 19.12 -12.88
C MET A 14 10.55 20.01 -13.69
N ALA A 15 9.31 19.54 -13.87
CA ALA A 15 8.25 20.32 -14.49
C ALA A 15 7.86 21.48 -13.56
N ALA A 16 7.72 22.66 -14.15
CA ALA A 16 7.18 23.80 -13.42
C ALA A 16 5.67 23.61 -13.18
N PRO A 17 5.11 24.14 -12.09
CA PRO A 17 3.71 23.93 -11.73
C PRO A 17 2.72 24.49 -12.75
N HIS A 18 3.11 25.49 -13.55
CA HIS A 18 2.28 26.02 -14.64
C HIS A 18 2.15 25.05 -15.83
N LEU A 19 3.01 24.04 -15.92
CA LEU A 19 2.92 22.97 -16.92
C LEU A 19 2.12 21.77 -16.41
N ALA A 20 1.71 21.76 -15.14
CA ALA A 20 0.90 20.68 -14.57
C ALA A 20 -0.44 20.55 -15.34
N GLY A 21 -0.78 19.32 -15.74
CA GLY A 21 -1.93 19.03 -16.58
C GLY A 21 -1.77 19.38 -18.07
N ARG A 22 -0.60 19.86 -18.50
CA ARG A 22 -0.30 20.13 -19.92
C ARG A 22 0.49 18.99 -20.55
N GLN A 23 0.36 18.86 -21.86
CA GLN A 23 1.17 17.97 -22.69
C GLN A 23 2.40 18.74 -23.19
N VAL A 24 3.59 18.26 -22.87
CA VAL A 24 4.87 18.86 -23.27
C VAL A 24 5.74 17.83 -23.98
N ALA A 25 6.68 18.26 -24.80
CA ALA A 25 7.64 17.36 -25.43
C ALA A 25 8.78 17.02 -24.46
N CYS A 26 9.13 15.74 -24.35
CA CYS A 26 10.27 15.30 -23.55
C CYS A 26 11.58 15.82 -24.17
N SER A 27 12.42 16.50 -23.39
CA SER A 27 13.71 17.02 -23.88
C SER A 27 14.73 15.95 -24.26
N MET A 28 14.51 14.69 -23.88
CA MET A 28 15.41 13.57 -24.18
C MET A 28 15.01 12.80 -25.44
N CYS A 29 13.72 12.46 -25.56
CA CYS A 29 13.22 11.62 -26.66
C CYS A 29 12.31 12.35 -27.64
N GLY A 30 11.92 13.60 -27.37
CA GLY A 30 11.00 14.40 -28.17
C GLY A 30 9.54 13.95 -28.11
N ARG A 31 9.21 12.86 -27.38
CA ARG A 31 7.85 12.32 -27.32
C ARG A 31 6.94 13.22 -26.49
N PRO A 32 5.66 13.36 -26.86
CA PRO A 32 4.68 14.06 -26.06
C PRO A 32 4.43 13.30 -24.76
N ILE A 33 4.53 14.01 -23.64
CA ILE A 33 4.28 13.50 -22.31
C ILE A 33 3.29 14.42 -21.58
N ILE A 34 2.42 13.81 -20.79
CA ILE A 34 1.45 14.54 -19.97
C ILE A 34 2.10 14.78 -18.62
N VAL A 35 2.21 16.04 -18.22
CA VAL A 35 2.66 16.40 -16.86
C VAL A 35 1.50 16.15 -15.91
N PRO A 36 1.56 15.15 -15.01
CA PRO A 36 0.46 14.89 -14.09
C PRO A 36 0.31 16.07 -13.13
N SER A 37 -0.89 16.59 -12.92
CA SER A 37 -1.17 17.56 -11.84
C SER A 37 -1.54 16.80 -10.58
N LEU A 38 -0.58 16.08 -9.99
CA LEU A 38 -0.79 15.48 -8.68
C LEU A 38 -0.61 16.59 -7.63
N PRO A 39 -1.56 16.78 -6.69
CA PRO A 39 -1.19 17.47 -5.46
C PRO A 39 -0.01 16.67 -4.89
N SER A 40 1.02 17.34 -4.38
CA SER A 40 2.21 16.68 -3.84
C SER A 40 1.84 15.79 -2.66
N VAL A 41 1.33 14.59 -2.93
CA VAL A 41 1.09 13.57 -1.93
C VAL A 41 2.42 12.85 -1.79
N GLY A 42 3.28 13.45 -0.98
CA GLY A 42 4.41 12.77 -0.37
C GLY A 42 3.98 11.72 0.66
N GLU A 43 2.83 11.08 0.46
CA GLU A 43 2.29 10.09 1.39
C GLU A 43 1.80 8.88 0.59
N HIS A 44 2.58 7.82 0.69
CA HIS A 44 2.08 6.47 0.60
C HIS A 44 0.87 6.30 1.54
N ALA A 45 -0.33 6.65 1.09
CA ALA A 45 -1.56 6.25 1.76
C ALA A 45 -1.95 4.85 1.24
N ALA A 46 -1.22 3.86 1.76
CA ALA A 46 -1.79 2.61 2.24
C ALA A 46 -2.72 1.84 1.28
N ALA A 47 -2.18 1.28 0.19
CA ALA A 47 -2.71 0.02 -0.33
C ALA A 47 -2.06 -1.15 0.43
N SER A 48 -2.48 -1.32 1.69
CA SER A 48 -2.30 -2.58 2.41
C SER A 48 -3.62 -2.96 3.07
N PRO A 49 -4.49 -3.73 2.38
CA PRO A 49 -5.44 -4.56 3.09
C PRO A 49 -4.72 -5.84 3.56
N ILE A 50 -3.72 -5.73 4.44
CA ILE A 50 -3.07 -6.88 5.11
C ILE A 50 -3.43 -6.90 6.60
N MET A 51 -4.70 -6.65 6.90
CA MET A 51 -5.27 -6.82 8.25
C MET A 51 -6.71 -7.36 8.13
N ALA A 52 -6.94 -8.31 7.23
CA ALA A 52 -8.08 -9.21 7.34
C ALA A 52 -7.78 -10.16 8.51
N GLN A 53 -8.41 -9.91 9.64
CA GLN A 53 -8.26 -10.67 10.87
C GLN A 53 -8.98 -12.02 10.72
N PRO A 54 -8.36 -13.14 11.15
CA PRO A 54 -9.13 -14.06 11.96
C PRO A 54 -8.29 -14.58 13.12
N VAL A 55 -8.34 -13.90 14.27
CA VAL A 55 -7.72 -14.40 15.51
C VAL A 55 -8.75 -14.42 16.64
N TYR A 56 -9.90 -15.02 16.37
CA TYR A 56 -10.85 -15.41 17.43
C TYR A 56 -11.75 -16.56 16.98
N ASN A 57 -11.16 -17.74 16.78
CA ASN A 57 -11.92 -18.98 16.90
C ASN A 57 -11.35 -19.78 18.08
N HIS A 58 -11.82 -19.43 19.27
CA HIS A 58 -11.51 -20.05 20.55
C HIS A 58 -12.39 -21.29 20.83
N ALA A 59 -12.76 -22.05 19.79
CA ALA A 59 -13.64 -23.23 19.90
C ALA A 59 -12.86 -24.55 20.11
N SER A 60 -11.84 -24.55 20.96
CA SER A 60 -11.09 -25.76 21.32
C SER A 60 -10.82 -25.87 22.83
N GLN A 61 -11.84 -25.59 23.64
CA GLN A 61 -11.85 -26.06 25.04
C GLN A 61 -12.15 -27.57 25.03
N SER A 62 -11.03 -28.31 24.91
CA SER A 62 -10.73 -29.72 25.18
C SER A 62 -11.83 -30.63 25.77
N PRO A 63 -12.15 -31.77 25.14
CA PRO A 63 -12.91 -32.87 25.76
C PRO A 63 -12.09 -33.96 26.48
N PHE A 64 -10.78 -33.85 26.66
CA PHE A 64 -9.98 -34.92 27.29
C PHE A 64 -8.91 -34.33 28.25
N GLU A 65 -8.57 -35.10 29.29
CA GLU A 65 -7.73 -34.79 30.48
C GLU A 65 -8.61 -34.32 31.66
N PHE A 66 -9.00 -35.15 32.65
CA PHE A 66 -8.16 -36.03 33.47
C PHE A 66 -8.91 -37.28 33.97
N ALA A 67 -8.34 -38.44 33.65
CA ALA A 67 -8.51 -39.64 34.45
C ALA A 67 -7.61 -39.56 35.71
N GLY A 68 -8.15 -39.95 36.87
CA GLY A 68 -7.36 -40.56 37.95
C GLY A 68 -7.07 -39.71 39.19
N THR A 69 -8.02 -39.63 40.13
CA THR A 69 -7.77 -39.98 41.55
C THR A 69 -9.06 -40.50 42.18
N ALA A 70 -8.95 -41.61 42.90
CA ALA A 70 -10.04 -42.35 43.51
C ALA A 70 -10.78 -41.55 44.60
N GLN A 71 -12.12 -41.59 44.58
CA GLN A 71 -12.96 -41.24 45.73
C GLN A 71 -13.81 -42.45 46.14
N PRO A 72 -13.71 -42.95 47.38
CA PRO A 72 -14.66 -43.92 47.93
C PRO A 72 -15.99 -43.21 48.27
N GLN A 73 -17.12 -43.78 47.87
CA GLN A 73 -18.46 -43.31 48.26
C GLN A 73 -18.94 -44.04 49.54
N PRO A 74 -19.65 -43.37 50.45
CA PRO A 74 -20.11 -43.90 51.74
C PRO A 74 -21.24 -44.94 51.62
#